data_AF-A0A3R6V434-F1
#
_entry.id   AF-A0A3R6V434-F1
#
_cell.length_a   1.000
_cell.length_b   1.000
_cell.length_c   1.000
_cell.angle_alpha   90.00
_cell.angle_beta   90.00
_cell.angle_gamma   90.00
#
_symmetry.space_group_name_H-M   'P 1'
#
loop_
_entity.id
_entity.type
_entity.pdbx_description
1 polymer ?
#
loop_
_entity_poly.entity_id
_entity_poly.type
_entity_poly.pdbx_seq_one_letter_code
_entity_poly.pdbx_strand_id
1 'polypeptide(L)'
;MNCKRYFTGALAAFMVASSAFMTYADGPVTMGTDPAGLTSAPGESTGAGNAAPAAQETVQAASEAQSNASQTVTAGGQTSGSTPALSGSQTTGSGVVTSGVITAGSGQAGPGSGPGSSISVPAVVGAGNISFAGQLSSPIVKVVDKYSYDQMTKDINSLKSRYGSHMQVNSIGTSLDGRTLYEMIIGNPNASKHVLIHAGIHAREYMTPLLVMKQAEHLLAFYDSGAYQGRKLSDILGGVAVHIVPMVNPDGITISQFGVSALRSSDLRQTVNQCYAQDTADGRTSQAFDRYLSLWKANGRGVDLNQNFPALWDSISTGPSHASYANYKGTSALSEPESQALANLVNSRSWSLTISYHSMGNLVYWDFEGNKVSAESKALADLVTGISGYRTNTSSGKGGFKDYVQIKDNPVPSLTIEVGGVACPMPVSEFGNVWNSNQSIMAAVAAYAADH
;
A
#
# COMPACT_ATOMS: atom_id res chain seq x y z
N MET A 1 18.90 5.65 -64.65
CA MET A 1 18.97 4.21 -64.34
C MET A 1 18.76 4.02 -62.85
N ASN A 2 18.00 2.99 -62.50
CA ASN A 2 17.44 2.62 -61.20
C ASN A 2 18.48 2.48 -60.07
N CYS A 3 18.12 2.84 -58.83
CA CYS A 3 17.59 1.87 -57.86
C CYS A 3 17.18 2.53 -56.53
N LYS A 4 15.92 2.28 -56.14
CA LYS A 4 15.41 2.38 -54.75
C LYS A 4 16.07 1.30 -53.89
N ARG A 5 16.29 1.55 -52.58
CA ARG A 5 15.67 0.83 -51.45
C ARG A 5 16.40 0.91 -50.09
N TYR A 6 15.57 1.03 -49.04
CA TYR A 6 15.69 0.61 -47.63
C TYR A 6 16.70 1.31 -46.68
N PHE A 7 16.16 2.14 -45.79
CA PHE A 7 16.65 2.32 -44.41
C PHE A 7 15.48 2.01 -43.45
N THR A 8 15.36 0.74 -43.08
CA THR A 8 14.59 0.23 -41.95
C THR A 8 15.48 -0.83 -41.32
N GLY A 9 15.95 -0.62 -40.09
CA GLY A 9 16.76 -1.61 -39.39
C GLY A 9 17.80 -1.02 -38.44
N ALA A 10 17.35 -0.35 -37.38
CA ALA A 10 18.16 -0.05 -36.20
C ALA A 10 17.31 -0.25 -34.93
N LEU A 11 16.74 -1.44 -34.79
CA LEU A 11 16.06 -1.87 -33.55
C LEU A 11 16.07 -3.41 -33.45
N ALA A 12 17.25 -4.03 -33.51
CA ALA A 12 17.42 -5.46 -33.23
C ALA A 12 18.92 -5.81 -33.09
N ALA A 13 19.59 -5.29 -32.07
CA ALA A 13 20.95 -5.71 -31.74
C ALA A 13 21.28 -5.47 -30.26
N PHE A 14 20.45 -5.95 -29.34
CA PHE A 14 20.81 -6.18 -27.93
C PHE A 14 19.89 -7.27 -27.33
N MET A 15 19.94 -8.47 -27.92
CA MET A 15 19.29 -9.67 -27.38
C MET A 15 20.10 -10.92 -27.70
N VAL A 16 21.41 -10.93 -27.46
CA VAL A 16 22.18 -12.18 -27.37
C VAL A 16 23.39 -11.97 -26.45
N ALA A 17 23.17 -11.94 -25.13
CA ALA A 17 24.21 -12.18 -24.11
C ALA A 17 23.56 -12.25 -22.72
N SER A 18 22.63 -13.19 -22.50
CA SER A 18 22.23 -13.58 -21.14
C SER A 18 21.61 -14.97 -21.16
N SER A 19 22.41 -15.96 -21.57
CA SER A 19 22.04 -17.37 -21.53
C SER A 19 23.25 -18.17 -21.04
N ALA A 20 23.74 -17.82 -19.84
CA ALA A 20 24.76 -18.57 -19.12
C ALA A 20 24.75 -18.25 -17.61
N PHE A 21 23.57 -18.14 -16.99
CA PHE A 21 23.37 -18.26 -15.53
C PHE A 21 21.95 -18.79 -15.27
N MET A 22 21.65 -19.94 -15.88
CA MET A 22 20.43 -20.71 -15.63
C MET A 22 20.85 -22.15 -15.36
N THR A 23 21.24 -22.42 -14.11
CA THR A 23 21.31 -23.77 -13.51
C THR A 23 21.71 -23.66 -12.04
N TYR A 24 20.90 -22.97 -11.21
CA TYR A 24 20.81 -23.28 -9.77
C TYR A 24 19.57 -22.63 -9.13
N ALA A 25 18.37 -23.15 -9.45
CA ALA A 25 17.16 -22.87 -8.67
C ALA A 25 16.05 -23.90 -8.95
N ASP A 26 16.40 -25.18 -9.10
CA ASP A 26 15.40 -26.27 -9.02
C ASP A 26 15.49 -26.89 -7.62
N GLY A 27 14.86 -26.19 -6.68
CA GLY A 27 14.55 -26.71 -5.35
C GLY A 27 13.18 -26.15 -4.95
N PRO A 28 12.27 -26.97 -4.40
CA PRO A 28 10.95 -26.50 -4.04
C PRO A 28 11.11 -25.45 -2.93
N VAL A 29 10.79 -24.19 -3.25
CA VAL A 29 10.57 -23.18 -2.22
C VAL A 29 9.27 -23.58 -1.54
N THR A 30 9.36 -24.10 -0.32
CA THR A 30 8.20 -24.33 0.53
C THR A 30 7.54 -22.98 0.79
N MET A 31 6.45 -22.72 0.08
CA MET A 31 5.50 -21.66 0.42
C MET A 31 5.10 -21.88 1.87
N GLY A 32 5.55 -20.99 2.77
CA GLY A 32 5.00 -20.95 4.11
C GLY A 32 3.50 -20.70 3.97
N THR A 33 2.68 -21.68 4.34
CA THR A 33 1.24 -21.49 4.42
C THR A 33 0.95 -20.43 5.46
N ASP A 34 0.07 -19.48 5.13
CA ASP A 34 -0.53 -18.62 6.15
C ASP A 34 -1.14 -19.54 7.22
N PRO A 35 -0.73 -19.44 8.50
CA PRO A 35 -1.30 -20.24 9.58
C PRO A 35 -2.80 -20.03 9.78
N ALA A 36 -3.43 -19.08 9.05
CA ALA A 36 -4.88 -18.92 8.98
C ALA A 36 -5.59 -19.80 7.93
N GLY A 37 -4.88 -20.47 7.00
CA GLY A 37 -5.53 -21.24 5.93
C GLY A 37 -6.40 -20.39 4.98
N LEU A 38 -6.15 -19.08 4.92
CA LEU A 38 -6.93 -18.11 4.14
C LEU A 38 -6.07 -17.56 3.02
N THR A 39 -6.13 -18.21 1.86
CA THR A 39 -5.74 -17.55 0.62
C THR A 39 -6.69 -16.36 0.42
N SER A 40 -6.16 -15.15 0.45
CA SER A 40 -6.82 -13.97 -0.11
C SER A 40 -5.93 -13.30 -1.17
N ALA A 41 -5.30 -14.13 -2.00
CA ALA A 41 -5.15 -13.74 -3.40
C ALA A 41 -6.52 -13.98 -4.06
N PRO A 42 -6.94 -13.13 -5.01
CA PRO A 42 -8.10 -13.43 -5.83
C PRO A 42 -7.95 -14.83 -6.45
N GLY A 43 -8.96 -15.68 -6.21
CA GLY A 43 -8.87 -17.14 -6.35
C GLY A 43 -8.42 -17.65 -7.71
N GLU A 44 -7.51 -18.62 -7.68
CA GLU A 44 -7.24 -19.52 -8.81
C GLU A 44 -8.41 -20.50 -8.96
N SER A 45 -8.86 -20.73 -10.20
CA SER A 45 -9.80 -21.81 -10.55
C SER A 45 -9.12 -22.74 -11.54
N THR A 46 -8.93 -23.99 -11.14
CA THR A 46 -8.57 -25.11 -12.01
C THR A 46 -9.82 -25.96 -12.29
N GLY A 47 -10.29 -25.97 -13.55
CA GLY A 47 -10.76 -27.17 -14.27
C GLY A 47 -12.14 -27.83 -13.98
N ALA A 48 -12.96 -27.87 -15.05
CA ALA A 48 -13.83 -28.97 -15.51
C ALA A 48 -15.21 -29.26 -14.86
N GLY A 49 -16.28 -28.92 -15.61
CA GLY A 49 -17.37 -29.82 -16.01
C GLY A 49 -18.48 -30.19 -15.00
N ASN A 50 -19.66 -29.58 -15.11
CA ASN A 50 -20.89 -30.22 -15.65
C ASN A 50 -22.14 -29.33 -15.46
N ALA A 51 -23.00 -29.35 -16.47
CA ALA A 51 -24.25 -28.59 -16.56
C ALA A 51 -25.44 -29.36 -15.99
N ALA A 52 -26.42 -28.64 -15.40
CA ALA A 52 -27.88 -28.87 -15.40
C ALA A 52 -28.57 -28.01 -14.29
N PRO A 53 -29.87 -27.65 -14.42
CA PRO A 53 -30.26 -26.24 -14.31
C PRO A 53 -31.21 -25.85 -13.17
N ALA A 54 -31.38 -24.53 -13.11
CA ALA A 54 -32.22 -23.64 -12.31
C ALA A 54 -33.61 -24.12 -11.83
N ALA A 55 -34.00 -23.57 -10.68
CA ALA A 55 -35.39 -23.23 -10.37
C ALA A 55 -35.43 -21.82 -9.75
N GLN A 56 -36.32 -20.98 -10.31
CA GLN A 56 -36.66 -19.63 -9.88
C GLN A 56 -37.58 -19.67 -8.66
N GLU A 57 -37.40 -18.77 -7.70
CA GLU A 57 -38.53 -18.21 -6.95
C GLU A 57 -38.33 -16.70 -6.74
N THR A 58 -39.22 -15.96 -7.38
CA THR A 58 -39.58 -14.56 -7.12
C THR A 58 -40.40 -14.51 -5.83
N VAL A 59 -40.36 -13.39 -5.10
CA VAL A 59 -41.53 -12.54 -4.79
C VAL A 59 -41.26 -11.54 -3.61
N GLN A 60 -41.58 -10.29 -3.95
CA GLN A 60 -42.09 -9.14 -3.18
C GLN A 60 -41.29 -8.38 -2.12
N ALA A 61 -41.16 -7.09 -2.46
CA ALA A 61 -41.03 -5.94 -1.60
C ALA A 61 -42.26 -5.71 -0.70
N ALA A 62 -41.99 -5.13 0.47
CA ALA A 62 -42.96 -4.35 1.23
C ALA A 62 -42.30 -3.02 1.66
N SER A 63 -42.92 -1.95 1.23
CA SER A 63 -42.72 -0.57 1.67
C SER A 63 -43.30 -0.34 3.06
N GLU A 64 -42.67 0.51 3.87
CA GLU A 64 -43.41 1.42 4.75
C GLU A 64 -42.54 2.61 5.18
N ALA A 65 -43.19 3.75 5.32
CA ALA A 65 -42.62 5.07 5.42
C ALA A 65 -42.85 5.70 6.80
N GLN A 66 -42.02 6.71 7.10
CA GLN A 66 -42.21 7.83 8.04
C GLN A 66 -42.10 7.58 9.56
N SER A 67 -41.16 8.29 10.20
CA SER A 67 -41.48 9.55 10.90
C SER A 67 -40.23 10.26 11.45
N ASN A 68 -40.27 11.60 11.40
CA ASN A 68 -39.32 12.54 11.98
C ASN A 68 -39.43 12.61 13.51
N ALA A 69 -38.29 12.77 14.20
CA ALA A 69 -38.22 13.61 15.40
C ALA A 69 -36.77 14.07 15.66
N SER A 70 -36.59 15.39 15.57
CA SER A 70 -35.41 16.14 16.01
C SER A 70 -35.41 16.30 17.53
N GLN A 71 -34.27 16.15 18.19
CA GLN A 71 -34.03 16.76 19.50
C GLN A 71 -32.63 17.36 19.59
N THR A 72 -32.63 18.68 19.70
CA THR A 72 -31.52 19.55 20.11
C THR A 72 -31.36 19.49 21.63
N VAL A 73 -30.13 19.39 22.14
CA VAL A 73 -29.81 19.73 23.52
C VAL A 73 -28.63 20.70 23.54
N THR A 74 -28.84 21.84 24.19
CA THR A 74 -27.86 22.89 24.48
C THR A 74 -27.82 23.11 25.99
N ALA A 75 -26.62 23.12 26.56
CA ALA A 75 -26.18 23.79 27.80
C ALA A 75 -24.65 23.63 27.85
N GLY A 76 -23.74 24.62 27.96
CA GLY A 76 -23.75 25.88 28.70
C GLY A 76 -23.56 25.59 30.20
N GLY A 77 -22.51 25.95 30.94
CA GLY A 77 -21.21 26.61 30.70
C GLY A 77 -20.47 26.71 32.07
N GLN A 78 -19.19 27.14 32.03
CA GLN A 78 -18.35 27.66 33.15
C GLN A 78 -17.92 26.65 34.27
N THR A 79 -16.74 26.66 34.90
CA THR A 79 -15.58 27.57 35.01
C THR A 79 -14.40 26.86 35.73
N SER A 80 -13.18 27.37 35.53
CA SER A 80 -12.04 27.48 36.47
C SER A 80 -11.37 26.21 37.08
N GLY A 81 -10.20 25.90 36.51
CA GLY A 81 -8.86 25.86 37.13
C GLY A 81 -8.65 25.38 38.56
N SER A 82 -7.76 24.39 38.72
CA SER A 82 -6.61 24.45 39.63
C SER A 82 -5.74 23.18 39.51
N THR A 83 -4.43 23.38 39.37
CA THR A 83 -3.35 22.41 39.62
C THR A 83 -3.39 21.90 41.06
N PRO A 84 -2.75 20.74 41.32
CA PRO A 84 -1.50 20.82 42.08
C PRO A 84 -0.40 19.92 41.53
N ALA A 85 0.82 20.45 41.59
CA ALA A 85 2.06 19.68 41.57
C ALA A 85 2.31 19.09 42.96
N LEU A 86 2.86 17.88 43.02
CA LEU A 86 3.66 17.44 44.16
C LEU A 86 4.78 16.50 43.69
N SER A 87 5.97 16.90 44.12
CA SER A 87 7.29 16.31 43.93
C SER A 87 7.47 15.06 44.80
N GLY A 88 8.28 14.11 44.33
CA GLY A 88 8.73 12.94 45.08
C GLY A 88 9.81 12.17 44.33
N SER A 89 11.06 12.56 44.57
CA SER A 89 12.31 11.97 44.04
C SER A 89 12.63 10.61 44.66
N GLN A 90 13.08 9.63 43.85
CA GLN A 90 14.39 8.95 44.03
C GLN A 90 14.68 7.88 42.95
N THR A 91 15.83 8.05 42.27
CA THR A 91 16.93 7.09 41.95
C THR A 91 16.59 5.60 41.70
N THR A 92 17.11 4.86 40.72
CA THR A 92 18.36 4.86 39.93
C THR A 92 18.20 3.86 38.78
N GLY A 93 18.85 4.08 37.62
CA GLY A 93 18.97 3.05 36.58
C GLY A 93 19.39 3.61 35.23
N SER A 94 20.65 4.02 35.11
CA SER A 94 21.24 4.52 33.88
C SER A 94 21.35 3.38 32.85
N GLY A 95 20.63 3.50 31.73
CA GLY A 95 20.69 2.58 30.60
C GLY A 95 20.76 3.39 29.31
N VAL A 96 21.98 3.79 28.94
CA VAL A 96 22.28 4.44 27.66
C VAL A 96 22.03 3.40 26.55
N VAL A 97 20.97 3.58 25.76
CA VAL A 97 20.75 2.80 24.54
C VAL A 97 21.55 3.47 23.43
N THR A 98 22.82 3.10 23.31
CA THR A 98 23.64 3.39 22.14
C THR A 98 23.08 2.65 20.93
N SER A 99 22.92 3.40 19.84
CA SER A 99 22.50 2.94 18.51
C SER A 99 23.28 1.67 18.10
N GLY A 100 22.59 0.53 18.09
CA GLY A 100 23.16 -0.76 17.71
C GLY A 100 23.33 -0.85 16.20
N VAL A 101 24.58 -0.83 15.75
CA VAL A 101 24.98 -1.27 14.41
C VAL A 101 24.92 -2.80 14.40
N ILE A 102 24.06 -3.38 13.57
CA ILE A 102 24.03 -4.83 13.32
C ILE A 102 24.88 -5.09 12.07
N THR A 103 26.09 -5.62 12.27
CA THR A 103 26.87 -6.28 11.21
C THR A 103 26.76 -7.78 11.42
N ALA A 104 26.09 -8.48 10.51
CA ALA A 104 26.10 -9.94 10.45
C ALA A 104 27.38 -10.42 9.76
N GLY A 105 28.18 -11.22 10.46
CA GLY A 105 29.40 -11.82 9.95
C GLY A 105 29.13 -12.95 8.96
N SER A 106 29.90 -12.95 7.87
CA SER A 106 30.16 -14.10 7.03
C SER A 106 31.12 -15.05 7.74
N GLY A 107 30.66 -16.25 8.10
CA GLY A 107 31.53 -17.31 8.58
C GLY A 107 32.22 -18.04 7.43
N GLN A 108 33.55 -17.99 7.38
CA GLN A 108 34.33 -19.23 7.36
C GLN A 108 35.71 -19.03 8.01
N ALA A 109 35.84 -19.70 9.16
CA ALA A 109 36.99 -20.08 10.00
C ALA A 109 38.39 -19.41 9.86
N GLY A 110 38.92 -18.93 10.99
CA GLY A 110 40.36 -18.91 11.30
C GLY A 110 40.87 -17.63 11.96
N PRO A 111 41.73 -17.66 13.00
CA PRO A 111 41.69 -16.69 14.10
C PRO A 111 42.64 -15.49 13.96
N GLY A 112 42.21 -14.35 14.51
CA GLY A 112 43.09 -13.46 15.26
C GLY A 112 43.42 -12.08 14.66
N SER A 113 42.98 -11.06 15.41
CA SER A 113 43.64 -9.76 15.65
C SER A 113 43.58 -8.63 14.58
N GLY A 114 42.81 -7.60 14.93
CA GLY A 114 43.25 -6.19 14.85
C GLY A 114 43.05 -5.42 13.54
N PRO A 115 42.92 -4.07 13.61
CA PRO A 115 41.89 -3.34 12.88
C PRO A 115 42.41 -2.52 11.70
N GLY A 116 41.61 -2.41 10.64
CA GLY A 116 41.80 -1.40 9.60
C GLY A 116 41.00 -1.65 8.33
N SER A 117 40.28 -0.61 7.90
CA SER A 117 39.88 -0.32 6.50
C SER A 117 38.73 -1.13 5.85
N SER A 118 37.61 -0.43 5.66
CA SER A 118 36.77 -0.33 4.45
C SER A 118 36.49 -1.58 3.59
N ILE A 119 35.21 -1.96 3.49
CA ILE A 119 34.70 -2.87 2.44
C ILE A 119 33.58 -2.20 1.63
N SER A 120 33.67 -2.42 0.32
CA SER A 120 32.96 -1.84 -0.82
C SER A 120 31.59 -2.46 -1.13
N VAL A 121 30.69 -1.62 -1.65
CA VAL A 121 29.34 -1.93 -2.16
C VAL A 121 29.41 -2.68 -3.51
N PRO A 122 28.51 -3.65 -3.82
CA PRO A 122 28.52 -4.34 -5.10
C PRO A 122 28.14 -3.42 -6.28
N ALA A 123 28.97 -3.44 -7.32
CA ALA A 123 28.73 -2.76 -8.58
C ALA A 123 27.84 -3.61 -9.49
N VAL A 124 26.52 -3.37 -9.45
CA VAL A 124 25.65 -3.50 -10.64
C VAL A 124 24.67 -2.32 -10.66
N VAL A 125 25.23 -1.12 -10.84
CA VAL A 125 24.56 0.02 -11.47
C VAL A 125 25.33 0.26 -12.75
N GLY A 126 25.00 -0.50 -13.79
CA GLY A 126 25.56 -0.31 -15.12
C GLY A 126 24.95 0.92 -15.78
N ALA A 127 25.67 2.05 -15.74
CA ALA A 127 25.52 3.24 -16.59
C ALA A 127 24.08 3.59 -17.06
N GLY A 128 23.34 4.25 -16.16
CA GLY A 128 21.99 4.81 -16.44
C GLY A 128 21.34 5.55 -15.27
N ASN A 129 22.14 6.15 -14.38
CA ASN A 129 21.79 7.14 -13.33
C ASN A 129 20.49 6.94 -12.54
N ILE A 130 20.55 6.14 -11.46
CA ILE A 130 19.66 6.26 -10.30
C ILE A 130 20.46 6.96 -9.19
N SER A 131 20.58 8.28 -9.22
CA SER A 131 21.35 9.02 -8.21
C SER A 131 20.57 9.25 -6.90
N PHE A 132 19.29 8.89 -6.86
CA PHE A 132 18.41 9.04 -5.70
C PHE A 132 18.23 7.77 -4.86
N ALA A 133 18.88 6.65 -5.21
CA ALA A 133 18.86 5.41 -4.42
C ALA A 133 19.91 5.36 -3.30
N GLY A 134 20.59 6.48 -3.02
CA GLY A 134 21.54 6.59 -1.93
C GLY A 134 20.87 6.68 -0.55
N GLN A 135 21.58 6.30 0.51
CA GLN A 135 21.12 6.52 1.88
C GLN A 135 21.04 8.02 2.17
N LEU A 136 19.89 8.48 2.65
CA LEU A 136 19.74 9.84 3.18
C LEU A 136 20.55 9.95 4.48
N SER A 137 21.36 11.02 4.60
CA SER A 137 22.20 11.25 5.79
C SER A 137 21.39 11.65 7.03
N SER A 138 20.21 12.24 6.86
CA SER A 138 19.31 12.67 7.93
C SER A 138 17.84 12.39 7.56
N PRO A 139 17.42 11.11 7.53
CA PRO A 139 16.08 10.74 7.12
C PRO A 139 15.05 11.16 8.18
N ILE A 140 13.97 11.79 7.72
CA ILE A 140 12.74 12.06 8.47
C ILE A 140 11.98 10.74 8.63
N VAL A 141 11.76 10.00 7.55
CA VAL A 141 11.02 8.73 7.56
C VAL A 141 11.97 7.61 7.96
N LYS A 142 11.88 7.24 9.25
CA LYS A 142 12.71 6.19 9.84
C LYS A 142 12.07 4.82 9.68
N VAL A 143 12.89 3.83 9.36
CA VAL A 143 12.47 2.43 9.34
C VAL A 143 12.22 1.99 10.78
N VAL A 144 10.99 1.58 11.06
CA VAL A 144 10.52 1.17 12.39
C VAL A 144 9.57 -0.01 12.24
N ASP A 145 9.43 -0.80 13.31
CA ASP A 145 8.60 -2.01 13.30
C ASP A 145 7.11 -1.72 13.14
N LYS A 146 6.60 -0.70 13.84
CA LYS A 146 5.20 -0.25 13.72
C LYS A 146 5.17 1.22 13.31
N TYR A 147 5.03 1.46 12.02
CA TYR A 147 4.85 2.81 11.48
C TYR A 147 3.40 3.25 11.69
N SER A 148 3.16 4.02 12.75
CA SER A 148 1.82 4.41 13.19
C SER A 148 1.26 5.60 12.40
N TYR A 149 -0.06 5.79 12.46
CA TYR A 149 -0.72 6.98 11.94
C TYR A 149 -0.14 8.29 12.52
N ASP A 150 0.15 8.31 13.82
CA ASP A 150 0.72 9.49 14.48
C ASP A 150 2.16 9.75 14.02
N GLN A 151 2.95 8.70 13.81
CA GLN A 151 4.30 8.84 13.25
C GLN A 151 4.25 9.35 11.81
N MET A 152 3.38 8.78 10.98
CA MET A 152 3.15 9.24 9.61
C MET A 152 2.74 10.73 9.59
N THR A 153 1.82 11.16 10.46
CA THR A 153 1.40 12.56 10.54
C THR A 153 2.54 13.49 10.94
N LYS A 154 3.39 13.08 11.90
CA LYS A 154 4.60 13.83 12.29
C LYS A 154 5.60 13.92 11.14
N ASP A 155 5.77 12.84 10.39
CA ASP A 155 6.68 12.79 9.25
C ASP A 155 6.18 13.68 8.11
N ILE A 156 4.89 13.65 7.77
CA ILE A 156 4.27 14.56 6.78
C ILE A 156 4.56 16.02 7.15
N ASN A 157 4.36 16.41 8.41
CA ASN A 157 4.63 17.77 8.87
C ASN A 157 6.13 18.14 8.80
N SER A 158 7.00 17.18 9.12
CA SER A 158 8.45 17.38 9.05
C SER A 158 8.94 17.49 7.60
N LEU A 159 8.40 16.66 6.70
CA LEU A 159 8.64 16.73 5.25
C LEU A 159 8.17 18.06 4.70
N LYS A 160 6.95 18.51 5.04
CA LYS A 160 6.42 19.82 4.62
C LYS A 160 7.28 20.97 5.12
N SER A 161 7.78 20.88 6.35
CA SER A 161 8.67 21.91 6.92
C SER A 161 10.02 21.98 6.20
N ARG A 162 10.54 20.83 5.73
CA ARG A 162 11.86 20.75 5.08
C ARG A 162 11.80 20.97 3.56
N TYR A 163 10.75 20.49 2.89
CA TYR A 163 10.64 20.40 1.44
C TYR A 163 9.38 21.08 0.89
N GLY A 164 8.74 21.97 1.66
CA GLY A 164 7.42 22.54 1.34
C GLY A 164 7.31 23.28 0.01
N SER A 165 8.43 23.69 -0.62
CA SER A 165 8.44 24.23 -1.99
C SER A 165 8.15 23.19 -3.07
N HIS A 166 8.35 21.90 -2.77
CA HIS A 166 8.19 20.77 -3.71
C HIS A 166 7.04 19.84 -3.34
N MET A 167 6.29 20.12 -2.27
CA MET A 167 5.16 19.31 -1.87
C MET A 167 3.96 20.10 -1.39
N GLN A 168 2.77 19.56 -1.66
CA GLN A 168 1.51 19.98 -1.06
C GLN A 168 0.94 18.85 -0.20
N VAL A 169 0.09 19.22 0.75
CA VAL A 169 -0.60 18.27 1.63
C VAL A 169 -2.06 18.68 1.72
N ASN A 170 -2.94 17.77 1.31
CA ASN A 170 -4.39 17.91 1.34
C ASN A 170 -5.00 16.84 2.25
N SER A 171 -6.31 16.98 2.49
CA SER A 171 -7.15 15.92 3.04
C SER A 171 -8.14 15.47 1.98
N ILE A 172 -8.30 14.16 1.83
CA ILE A 172 -9.28 13.55 0.91
C ILE A 172 -10.52 13.03 1.63
N GLY A 173 -10.51 13.05 2.96
CA GLY A 173 -11.56 12.51 3.80
C GLY A 173 -11.11 12.31 5.24
N THR A 174 -12.02 11.73 6.03
CA THR A 174 -11.80 11.39 7.43
C THR A 174 -12.33 9.97 7.66
N SER A 175 -11.56 9.15 8.39
CA SER A 175 -11.94 7.79 8.76
C SER A 175 -13.06 7.77 9.80
N LEU A 176 -13.60 6.58 10.07
CA LEU A 176 -14.64 6.40 11.08
C LEU A 176 -14.21 6.79 12.50
N ASP A 177 -12.93 6.65 12.83
CA ASP A 177 -12.34 7.02 14.12
C ASP A 177 -11.79 8.47 14.13
N GLY A 178 -12.18 9.28 13.14
CA GLY A 178 -11.83 10.70 13.09
C GLY A 178 -10.37 10.97 12.68
N ARG A 179 -9.72 10.08 11.94
CA ARG A 179 -8.36 10.30 11.41
C ARG A 179 -8.45 10.86 10.00
N THR A 180 -7.73 11.95 9.74
CA THR A 180 -7.61 12.53 8.40
C THR A 180 -6.92 11.55 7.45
N LEU A 181 -7.49 11.34 6.27
CA LEU A 181 -6.84 10.67 5.15
C LEU A 181 -6.07 11.74 4.35
N TYR A 182 -4.75 11.70 4.45
CA TYR A 182 -3.86 12.69 3.82
C TYR A 182 -3.57 12.33 2.35
N GLU A 183 -3.47 13.36 1.51
CA GLU A 183 -2.86 13.28 0.16
C GLU A 183 -1.63 14.18 0.16
N MET A 184 -0.47 13.63 -0.15
CA MET A 184 0.74 14.40 -0.49
C MET A 184 0.82 14.54 -2.00
N ILE A 185 1.18 15.72 -2.51
CA ILE A 185 1.42 15.95 -3.93
C ILE A 185 2.87 16.38 -4.09
N ILE A 186 3.66 15.65 -4.89
CA ILE A 186 5.05 15.98 -5.22
C ILE A 186 5.16 16.25 -6.73
N GLY A 187 5.87 17.31 -7.10
CA GLY A 187 5.97 17.78 -8.49
C GLY A 187 5.02 18.93 -8.78
N ASN A 188 4.67 19.12 -10.05
CA ASN A 188 3.87 20.24 -10.51
C ASN A 188 2.36 19.89 -10.41
N PRO A 189 1.61 20.44 -9.43
CA PRO A 189 0.18 20.16 -9.25
C PRO A 189 -0.69 20.64 -10.44
N ASN A 190 -0.16 21.55 -11.27
CA ASN A 190 -0.82 22.08 -12.46
C ASN A 190 -0.40 21.36 -13.75
N ALA A 191 0.40 20.29 -13.65
CA ALA A 191 0.72 19.45 -14.79
C ALA A 191 -0.54 18.78 -15.36
N SER A 192 -0.51 18.42 -16.64
CA SER A 192 -1.61 17.66 -17.25
C SER A 192 -1.55 16.16 -16.92
N LYS A 193 -0.44 15.68 -16.35
CA LYS A 193 -0.18 14.28 -16.03
C LYS A 193 -0.21 14.08 -14.52
N HIS A 194 -1.08 13.18 -14.07
CA HIS A 194 -1.27 12.87 -12.66
C HIS A 194 -1.11 11.38 -12.39
N VAL A 195 -0.31 11.03 -11.39
CA VAL A 195 -0.10 9.66 -10.93
C VAL A 195 -0.67 9.51 -9.53
N LEU A 196 -1.48 8.48 -9.27
CA LEU A 196 -1.95 8.15 -7.91
C LEU A 196 -1.21 6.94 -7.36
N ILE A 197 -0.64 7.07 -6.17
CA ILE A 197 -0.05 5.95 -5.42
C ILE A 197 -0.70 5.93 -4.04
N HIS A 198 -1.19 4.78 -3.61
CA HIS A 198 -1.73 4.65 -2.26
C HIS A 198 -1.27 3.36 -1.59
N ALA A 199 -1.35 3.35 -0.25
CA ALA A 199 -0.92 2.23 0.57
C ALA A 199 -1.79 2.09 1.83
N GLY A 200 -1.58 1.00 2.58
CA GLY A 200 -2.24 0.79 3.85
C GLY A 200 -3.77 0.73 3.76
N ILE A 201 -4.30 0.14 2.69
CA ILE A 201 -5.74 -0.12 2.58
C ILE A 201 -6.16 -1.33 3.42
N HIS A 202 -5.29 -2.34 3.54
CA HIS A 202 -5.43 -3.43 4.51
C HIS A 202 -4.62 -3.14 5.77
N ALA A 203 -5.23 -3.39 6.92
CA ALA A 203 -4.73 -3.04 8.24
C ALA A 203 -3.39 -3.69 8.65
N ARG A 204 -3.24 -4.99 8.44
CA ARG A 204 -2.00 -5.74 8.76
C ARG A 204 -0.83 -5.49 7.81
N GLU A 205 -1.05 -4.76 6.72
CA GLU A 205 -0.04 -4.50 5.67
C GLU A 205 0.68 -3.17 5.91
N TYR A 206 0.91 -2.83 7.19
CA TYR A 206 1.40 -1.52 7.64
C TYR A 206 2.87 -1.24 7.34
N MET A 207 3.58 -2.14 6.66
CA MET A 207 4.86 -1.83 6.02
C MET A 207 4.68 -0.99 4.75
N THR A 208 3.52 -1.09 4.09
CA THR A 208 3.26 -0.36 2.83
C THR A 208 3.19 1.16 3.03
N PRO A 209 2.55 1.72 4.09
CA PRO A 209 2.64 3.15 4.40
C PRO A 209 4.09 3.63 4.63
N LEU A 210 4.89 2.84 5.36
CA LEU A 210 6.30 3.17 5.61
C LEU A 210 7.10 3.20 4.29
N LEU A 211 6.88 2.23 3.41
CA LEU A 211 7.53 2.17 2.10
C LEU A 211 7.22 3.42 1.28
N VAL A 212 5.95 3.77 1.10
CA VAL A 212 5.57 4.91 0.25
C VAL A 212 5.98 6.24 0.85
N MET A 213 5.95 6.38 2.19
CA MET A 213 6.48 7.57 2.86
C MET A 213 8.00 7.71 2.66
N LYS A 214 8.75 6.60 2.71
CA LYS A 214 10.19 6.62 2.47
C LYS A 214 10.52 6.93 1.01
N GLN A 215 9.76 6.39 0.05
CA GLN A 215 9.89 6.73 -1.37
C GLN A 215 9.59 8.22 -1.61
N ALA A 216 8.55 8.77 -0.98
CA ALA A 216 8.20 10.18 -1.05
C ALA A 216 9.33 11.07 -0.54
N GLU A 217 9.96 10.71 0.60
CA GLU A 217 11.12 11.45 1.12
C GLU A 217 12.29 11.43 0.14
N HIS A 218 12.60 10.29 -0.50
CA HIS A 218 13.69 10.24 -1.49
C HIS A 218 13.39 11.12 -2.70
N LEU A 219 12.16 11.10 -3.20
CA LEU A 219 11.75 11.94 -4.32
C LEU A 219 11.91 13.43 -3.99
N LEU A 220 11.59 13.84 -2.75
CA LEU A 220 11.76 15.21 -2.25
C LEU A 220 13.23 15.58 -2.03
N ALA A 221 13.99 14.72 -1.35
CA ALA A 221 15.38 14.99 -1.00
C ALA A 221 16.28 15.12 -2.25
N PHE A 222 15.93 14.43 -3.33
CA PHE A 222 16.65 14.46 -4.59
C PHE A 222 15.93 15.24 -5.69
N TYR A 223 14.88 16.01 -5.38
CA TYR A 223 14.08 16.72 -6.39
C TYR A 223 14.94 17.56 -7.35
N ASP A 224 15.82 18.40 -6.80
CA ASP A 224 16.65 19.35 -7.58
C ASP A 224 18.02 18.79 -8.00
N SER A 225 18.46 17.68 -7.40
CA SER A 225 19.82 17.16 -7.54
C SER A 225 19.89 15.76 -8.19
N GLY A 226 18.76 15.05 -8.18
CA GLY A 226 18.64 13.68 -8.65
C GLY A 226 18.31 13.56 -10.13
N ALA A 227 18.56 12.38 -10.67
CA ALA A 227 18.14 11.97 -12.00
C ALA A 227 17.62 10.53 -12.00
N TYR A 228 16.73 10.23 -12.93
CA TYR A 228 16.29 8.88 -13.28
C TYR A 228 16.50 8.66 -14.78
N GLN A 229 17.25 7.60 -15.14
CA GLN A 229 17.60 7.29 -16.54
C GLN A 229 18.21 8.48 -17.31
N GLY A 230 19.03 9.27 -16.62
CA GLY A 230 19.72 10.44 -17.20
C GLY A 230 18.87 11.71 -17.32
N ARG A 231 17.58 11.67 -17.02
CA ARG A 231 16.70 12.85 -16.96
C ARG A 231 16.64 13.38 -15.54
N LYS A 232 16.74 14.70 -15.34
CA LYS A 232 16.65 15.31 -14.00
C LYS A 232 15.28 15.05 -13.40
N LEU A 233 15.23 14.76 -12.11
CA LEU A 233 13.96 14.59 -11.40
C LEU A 233 13.11 15.87 -11.44
N SER A 234 13.74 17.05 -11.35
CA SER A 234 13.08 18.35 -11.52
C SER A 234 12.33 18.48 -12.85
N ASP A 235 12.90 17.95 -13.94
CA ASP A 235 12.31 18.03 -15.28
C ASP A 235 11.15 17.04 -15.43
N ILE A 236 11.30 15.83 -14.88
CA ILE A 236 10.22 14.82 -14.82
C ILE A 236 9.04 15.36 -14.02
N LEU A 237 9.31 15.80 -12.79
CA LEU A 237 8.28 16.25 -11.84
C LEU A 237 7.74 17.64 -12.20
N GLY A 238 8.42 18.42 -13.03
CA GLY A 238 7.86 19.63 -13.65
C GLY A 238 6.69 19.33 -14.59
N GLY A 239 6.67 18.15 -15.21
CA GLY A 239 5.61 17.69 -16.12
C GLY A 239 4.58 16.74 -15.50
N VAL A 240 4.71 16.39 -14.21
CA VAL A 240 3.87 15.38 -13.55
C VAL A 240 3.56 15.78 -12.11
N ALA A 241 2.33 15.52 -11.66
CA ALA A 241 1.97 15.52 -10.25
C ALA A 241 1.88 14.08 -9.72
N VAL A 242 2.71 13.72 -8.74
CA VAL A 242 2.64 12.44 -8.04
C VAL A 242 1.83 12.62 -6.76
N HIS A 243 0.63 12.05 -6.73
CA HIS A 243 -0.28 12.06 -5.59
C HIS A 243 -0.08 10.79 -4.78
N ILE A 244 0.12 10.94 -3.46
CA ILE A 244 0.44 9.86 -2.54
C ILE A 244 -0.57 9.89 -1.40
N VAL A 245 -1.36 8.82 -1.26
CA VAL A 245 -2.23 8.59 -0.09
C VAL A 245 -1.56 7.51 0.77
N PRO A 246 -0.72 7.90 1.74
CA PRO A 246 0.16 6.94 2.42
C PRO A 246 -0.58 5.92 3.28
N MET A 247 -1.78 6.25 3.75
CA MET A 247 -2.55 5.38 4.64
C MET A 247 -4.04 5.58 4.41
N VAL A 248 -4.64 4.66 3.65
CA VAL A 248 -6.09 4.68 3.37
C VAL A 248 -6.92 4.20 4.57
N ASN A 249 -6.41 3.23 5.34
CA ASN A 249 -7.11 2.61 6.47
C ASN A 249 -6.41 2.87 7.81
N PRO A 250 -6.41 4.12 8.31
CA PRO A 250 -5.67 4.46 9.52
C PRO A 250 -6.27 3.82 10.78
N ASP A 251 -7.56 3.50 10.78
CA ASP A 251 -8.26 2.89 11.91
C ASP A 251 -7.92 1.40 12.02
N GLY A 252 -8.03 0.68 10.90
CA GLY A 252 -7.64 -0.71 10.81
C GLY A 252 -6.16 -0.92 11.16
N ILE A 253 -5.26 -0.09 10.63
CA ILE A 253 -3.84 -0.16 10.97
C ILE A 253 -3.62 0.07 12.47
N THR A 254 -4.34 1.02 13.07
CA THR A 254 -4.27 1.25 14.53
C THR A 254 -4.69 -0.01 15.30
N ILE A 255 -5.76 -0.68 14.88
CA ILE A 255 -6.21 -1.96 15.46
C ILE A 255 -5.12 -3.03 15.33
N SER A 256 -4.55 -3.21 14.14
CA SER A 256 -3.54 -4.25 13.89
C SER A 256 -2.25 -4.02 14.69
N GLN A 257 -1.83 -2.76 14.84
CA GLN A 257 -0.58 -2.43 15.54
C GLN A 257 -0.73 -2.38 17.06
N PHE A 258 -1.84 -1.85 17.57
CA PHE A 258 -1.97 -1.44 18.98
C PHE A 258 -3.23 -1.97 19.67
N GLY A 259 -4.07 -2.71 18.95
CA GLY A 259 -5.28 -3.31 19.48
C GLY A 259 -6.44 -2.32 19.65
N VAL A 260 -7.56 -2.85 20.15
CA VAL A 260 -8.85 -2.15 20.20
C VAL A 260 -8.83 -0.89 21.09
N SER A 261 -8.04 -0.87 22.16
CA SER A 261 -7.95 0.28 23.07
C SER A 261 -7.36 1.54 22.45
N ALA A 262 -6.66 1.42 21.31
CA ALA A 262 -6.08 2.54 20.59
C ALA A 262 -7.08 3.29 19.68
N LEU A 263 -8.30 2.75 19.52
CA LEU A 263 -9.40 3.46 18.87
C LEU A 263 -9.95 4.56 19.80
N ARG A 264 -10.31 5.71 19.21
CA ARG A 264 -10.88 6.86 19.92
C ARG A 264 -12.37 6.62 20.22
N SER A 265 -13.10 6.08 19.27
CA SER A 265 -14.54 5.81 19.30
C SER A 265 -14.88 4.58 20.14
N SER A 266 -15.78 4.73 21.12
CA SER A 266 -16.34 3.61 21.87
C SER A 266 -17.09 2.62 20.99
N ASP A 267 -17.78 3.14 19.98
CA ASP A 267 -18.68 2.34 19.14
C ASP A 267 -17.85 1.43 18.23
N LEU A 268 -16.75 1.95 17.67
CA LEU A 268 -15.81 1.13 16.90
C LEU A 268 -15.13 0.06 17.77
N ARG A 269 -14.80 0.39 19.03
CA ARG A 269 -14.28 -0.61 19.97
C ARG A 269 -15.30 -1.73 20.19
N GLN A 270 -16.57 -1.39 20.34
CA GLN A 270 -17.64 -2.38 20.47
C GLN A 270 -17.79 -3.22 19.20
N THR A 271 -17.77 -2.59 18.01
CA THR A 271 -17.82 -3.29 16.73
C THR A 271 -16.68 -4.30 16.60
N VAL A 272 -15.43 -3.93 16.89
CA VAL A 272 -14.28 -4.86 16.82
C VAL A 272 -14.43 -6.04 17.78
N ASN A 273 -14.90 -5.80 19.01
CA ASN A 273 -15.17 -6.88 19.96
C ASN A 273 -16.30 -7.81 19.48
N GLN A 274 -17.34 -7.26 18.85
CA GLN A 274 -18.43 -8.03 18.24
C GLN A 274 -17.95 -8.87 17.06
N CYS A 275 -17.08 -8.31 16.20
CA CYS A 275 -16.45 -9.07 15.12
C CYS A 275 -15.71 -10.30 15.67
N TYR A 276 -14.93 -10.14 16.75
CA TYR A 276 -14.23 -11.28 17.36
C TYR A 276 -15.17 -12.35 17.92
N ALA A 277 -16.21 -11.93 18.65
CA ALA A 277 -17.20 -12.85 19.19
C ALA A 277 -17.93 -13.61 18.08
N GLN A 278 -18.35 -12.91 17.02
CA GLN A 278 -19.07 -13.51 15.90
C GLN A 278 -18.15 -14.40 15.05
N ASP A 279 -16.94 -13.96 14.73
CA ASP A 279 -15.96 -14.77 14.01
C ASP A 279 -15.57 -16.04 14.77
N THR A 280 -15.58 -16.00 16.11
CA THR A 280 -15.36 -17.19 16.95
C THR A 280 -16.58 -18.12 16.91
N ALA A 281 -17.80 -17.58 17.03
CA ALA A 281 -19.04 -18.35 16.96
C ALA A 281 -19.21 -19.04 15.60
N ASP A 282 -18.82 -18.38 14.52
CA ASP A 282 -18.89 -18.90 13.15
C ASP A 282 -17.69 -19.79 12.78
N GLY A 283 -16.76 -20.03 13.71
CA GLY A 283 -15.56 -20.84 13.46
C GLY A 283 -14.56 -20.22 12.47
N ARG A 284 -14.68 -18.93 12.18
CA ARG A 284 -13.79 -18.16 11.28
C ARG A 284 -12.44 -17.85 11.91
N THR A 285 -12.35 -17.92 13.24
CA THR A 285 -11.10 -17.82 13.99
C THR A 285 -11.11 -18.74 15.21
N SER A 286 -9.95 -19.30 15.52
CA SER A 286 -9.63 -19.93 16.80
C SER A 286 -8.50 -19.21 17.53
N GLN A 287 -8.05 -18.08 16.98
CA GLN A 287 -6.94 -17.30 17.53
C GLN A 287 -7.34 -16.58 18.81
N ALA A 288 -6.40 -16.43 19.73
CA ALA A 288 -6.54 -15.52 20.86
C ALA A 288 -6.76 -14.08 20.35
N PHE A 289 -7.49 -13.27 21.12
CA PHE A 289 -7.93 -11.95 20.69
C PHE A 289 -6.78 -11.05 20.20
N ASP A 290 -5.65 -10.98 20.92
CA ASP A 290 -4.50 -10.18 20.49
C ASP A 290 -3.92 -10.62 19.13
N ARG A 291 -3.87 -11.95 18.88
CA ARG A 291 -3.41 -12.48 17.60
C ARG A 291 -4.42 -12.17 16.50
N TYR A 292 -5.71 -12.31 16.78
CA TYR A 292 -6.79 -11.92 15.86
C TYR A 292 -6.70 -10.45 15.46
N LEU A 293 -6.47 -9.54 16.42
CA LEU A 293 -6.27 -8.12 16.15
C LEU A 293 -5.02 -7.87 15.30
N SER A 294 -3.88 -8.54 15.58
CA SER A 294 -2.69 -8.39 14.74
C SER A 294 -2.91 -8.83 13.27
N LEU A 295 -3.84 -9.75 13.04
CA LEU A 295 -4.24 -10.25 11.71
C LEU A 295 -5.36 -9.43 11.06
N TRP A 296 -5.86 -8.39 11.74
CA TRP A 296 -6.93 -7.54 11.24
C TRP A 296 -6.58 -6.98 9.86
N LYS A 297 -7.49 -7.11 8.92
CA LYS A 297 -7.36 -6.66 7.52
C LYS A 297 -8.30 -5.49 7.23
N ALA A 298 -9.49 -5.52 7.81
CA ALA A 298 -10.58 -4.58 7.59
C ALA A 298 -10.36 -3.16 8.14
N ASN A 299 -11.30 -2.25 7.91
CA ASN A 299 -11.36 -0.93 8.57
C ASN A 299 -11.88 -1.01 10.00
N GLY A 300 -12.11 0.15 10.64
CA GLY A 300 -12.63 0.23 12.01
C GLY A 300 -14.03 -0.38 12.22
N ARG A 301 -14.81 -0.55 11.15
CA ARG A 301 -16.14 -1.18 11.15
C ARG A 301 -16.11 -2.66 10.73
N GLY A 302 -14.93 -3.22 10.49
CA GLY A 302 -14.82 -4.61 10.04
C GLY A 302 -15.20 -4.81 8.57
N VAL A 303 -15.12 -3.78 7.73
CA VAL A 303 -15.27 -3.88 6.27
C VAL A 303 -13.90 -3.97 5.59
N ASP A 304 -13.73 -4.95 4.71
CA ASP A 304 -12.57 -5.05 3.82
C ASP A 304 -12.68 -3.97 2.73
N LEU A 305 -11.89 -2.91 2.87
CA LEU A 305 -11.95 -1.76 1.95
C LEU A 305 -11.63 -2.15 0.51
N ASN A 306 -10.78 -3.16 0.27
CA ASN A 306 -10.46 -3.63 -1.08
C ASN A 306 -11.46 -4.68 -1.60
N GLN A 307 -12.64 -4.76 -0.97
CA GLN A 307 -13.85 -5.38 -1.52
C GLN A 307 -15.04 -4.41 -1.51
N ASN A 308 -14.81 -3.13 -1.24
CA ASN A 308 -15.84 -2.13 -1.07
C ASN A 308 -15.93 -1.14 -2.26
N PHE A 309 -15.28 -1.40 -3.39
CA PHE A 309 -15.40 -0.59 -4.61
C PHE A 309 -16.43 -1.16 -5.60
N PRO A 310 -17.02 -0.37 -6.51
CA PRO A 310 -18.04 -0.85 -7.45
C PRO A 310 -17.40 -1.58 -8.65
N ALA A 311 -16.64 -2.63 -8.37
CA ALA A 311 -16.02 -3.51 -9.35
C ALA A 311 -16.67 -4.90 -9.26
N LEU A 312 -17.77 -5.09 -9.97
CA LEU A 312 -18.60 -6.29 -9.88
C LEU A 312 -19.04 -6.64 -8.43
N TRP A 313 -19.22 -5.62 -7.58
CA TRP A 313 -19.46 -5.75 -6.14
C TRP A 313 -20.69 -6.60 -5.79
N ASP A 314 -21.78 -6.45 -6.55
CA ASP A 314 -23.02 -7.22 -6.35
C ASP A 314 -22.79 -8.72 -6.57
N SER A 315 -21.79 -9.07 -7.38
CA SER A 315 -21.44 -10.46 -7.68
C SER A 315 -20.46 -11.09 -6.67
N ILE A 316 -20.07 -10.36 -5.62
CA ILE A 316 -19.35 -10.92 -4.47
C ILE A 316 -20.37 -11.68 -3.61
N SER A 317 -20.33 -13.01 -3.70
CA SER A 317 -21.16 -13.94 -2.92
C SER A 317 -20.38 -14.73 -1.88
N THR A 318 -19.05 -14.52 -1.80
CA THR A 318 -18.16 -15.15 -0.84
C THR A 318 -17.80 -14.19 0.30
N GLY A 319 -17.38 -14.74 1.43
CA GLY A 319 -17.03 -13.96 2.63
C GLY A 319 -18.13 -13.96 3.71
N PRO A 320 -17.88 -13.33 4.86
CA PRO A 320 -18.86 -13.19 5.93
C PRO A 320 -20.02 -12.27 5.52
N SER A 321 -21.19 -12.50 6.09
CA SER A 321 -22.39 -11.67 5.88
C SER A 321 -22.47 -10.45 6.82
N HIS A 322 -21.52 -10.35 7.75
CA HIS A 322 -21.43 -9.30 8.77
C HIS A 322 -19.98 -8.78 8.89
N ALA A 323 -19.82 -7.68 9.62
CA ALA A 323 -18.52 -7.13 9.99
C ALA A 323 -17.58 -8.20 10.56
N SER A 324 -16.35 -8.25 10.06
CA SER A 324 -15.36 -9.29 10.39
C SER A 324 -13.96 -8.71 10.29
N TYR A 325 -12.94 -9.38 10.85
CA TYR A 325 -11.56 -8.93 10.70
C TYR A 325 -11.07 -8.90 9.24
N ALA A 326 -11.71 -9.66 8.34
CA ALA A 326 -11.36 -9.76 6.94
C ALA A 326 -12.56 -10.16 6.07
N ASN A 327 -12.49 -9.74 4.79
CA ASN A 327 -13.31 -10.18 3.68
C ASN A 327 -14.81 -9.83 3.73
N TYR A 328 -15.28 -9.06 4.71
CA TYR A 328 -16.63 -8.50 4.67
C TYR A 328 -16.69 -7.34 3.66
N LYS A 329 -17.51 -7.45 2.62
CA LYS A 329 -17.57 -6.46 1.53
C LYS A 329 -18.29 -5.14 1.85
N GLY A 330 -18.93 -5.04 3.02
CA GLY A 330 -19.79 -3.93 3.41
C GLY A 330 -21.26 -4.13 3.01
N THR A 331 -22.11 -3.16 3.33
CA THR A 331 -23.56 -3.20 3.05
C THR A 331 -23.92 -2.79 1.63
N SER A 332 -23.05 -2.01 1.00
CA SER A 332 -23.13 -1.57 -0.40
C SER A 332 -21.72 -1.27 -0.90
N ALA A 333 -21.51 -1.22 -2.22
CA ALA A 333 -20.30 -0.61 -2.76
C ALA A 333 -20.17 0.82 -2.22
N LEU A 334 -18.96 1.20 -1.86
CA LEU A 334 -18.58 2.49 -1.26
C LEU A 334 -19.37 2.80 0.02
N SER A 335 -19.70 1.79 0.84
CA SER A 335 -20.34 2.01 2.14
C SER A 335 -19.44 2.74 3.14
N GLU A 336 -18.12 2.64 2.98
CA GLU A 336 -17.15 3.17 3.93
C GLU A 336 -16.61 4.54 3.53
N PRO A 337 -16.35 5.46 4.49
CA PRO A 337 -15.83 6.78 4.16
C PRO A 337 -14.42 6.72 3.55
N GLU A 338 -13.61 5.71 3.90
CA GLU A 338 -12.27 5.54 3.32
C GLU A 338 -12.32 5.16 1.84
N SER A 339 -13.20 4.23 1.46
CA SER A 339 -13.38 3.83 0.05
C SER A 339 -14.03 4.95 -0.75
N GLN A 340 -15.00 5.67 -0.18
CA GLN A 340 -15.59 6.88 -0.77
C GLN A 340 -14.53 7.96 -1.02
N ALA A 341 -13.66 8.23 -0.05
CA ALA A 341 -12.59 9.24 -0.19
C ALA A 341 -11.66 8.92 -1.36
N LEU A 342 -11.24 7.65 -1.49
CA LEU A 342 -10.36 7.23 -2.58
C LEU A 342 -11.08 7.20 -3.94
N ALA A 343 -12.36 6.80 -3.97
CA ALA A 343 -13.19 6.86 -5.17
C ALA A 343 -13.41 8.31 -5.64
N ASN A 344 -13.69 9.23 -4.71
CA ASN A 344 -13.84 10.65 -5.01
C ASN A 344 -12.54 11.23 -5.58
N LEU A 345 -11.40 10.89 -4.99
CA LEU A 345 -10.10 11.32 -5.50
C LEU A 345 -9.87 10.85 -6.94
N VAL A 346 -10.04 9.55 -7.21
CA VAL A 346 -9.78 8.99 -8.56
C VAL A 346 -10.79 9.47 -9.61
N ASN A 347 -11.95 9.99 -9.19
CA ASN A 347 -12.95 10.60 -10.08
C ASN A 347 -12.78 12.12 -10.25
N SER A 348 -11.97 12.77 -9.41
CA SER A 348 -11.83 14.23 -9.42
C SER A 348 -11.06 14.80 -10.61
N ARG A 349 -10.30 13.97 -11.32
CA ARG A 349 -9.41 14.35 -12.43
C ARG A 349 -9.08 13.18 -13.34
N SER A 350 -8.44 13.46 -14.46
CA SER A 350 -7.82 12.44 -15.31
C SER A 350 -6.48 12.02 -14.72
N TRP A 351 -6.23 10.70 -14.72
CA TRP A 351 -5.03 10.11 -14.16
C TRP A 351 -4.29 9.36 -15.27
N SER A 352 -2.96 9.50 -15.32
CA SER A 352 -2.10 8.73 -16.23
C SER A 352 -2.01 7.27 -15.79
N LEU A 353 -1.93 7.03 -14.48
CA LEU A 353 -1.90 5.69 -13.89
C LEU A 353 -2.19 5.72 -12.38
N THR A 354 -2.51 4.54 -11.83
CA THR A 354 -2.60 4.33 -10.37
C THR A 354 -1.80 3.11 -9.90
N ILE A 355 -1.30 3.15 -8.66
CA ILE A 355 -0.66 2.03 -7.98
C ILE A 355 -1.26 1.88 -6.58
N SER A 356 -1.71 0.66 -6.25
CA SER A 356 -2.06 0.23 -4.90
C SER A 356 -0.95 -0.65 -4.33
N TYR A 357 -0.30 -0.23 -3.26
CA TYR A 357 0.65 -1.08 -2.53
C TYR A 357 -0.08 -1.92 -1.47
N HIS A 358 0.21 -3.22 -1.51
CA HIS A 358 -0.30 -4.27 -0.63
C HIS A 358 0.84 -5.18 -0.15
N SER A 359 0.53 -6.13 0.73
CA SER A 359 1.43 -7.25 1.06
C SER A 359 0.62 -8.53 1.32
N MET A 360 1.05 -9.72 0.90
CA MET A 360 2.39 -10.12 0.47
C MET A 360 2.37 -11.02 -0.77
N GLY A 361 3.53 -11.21 -1.39
CA GLY A 361 3.70 -12.21 -2.45
C GLY A 361 4.84 -11.94 -3.43
N ASN A 362 5.43 -10.75 -3.43
CA ASN A 362 6.33 -10.27 -4.49
C ASN A 362 5.67 -10.39 -5.87
N LEU A 363 4.44 -9.87 -5.98
CA LEU A 363 3.58 -9.97 -7.15
C LEU A 363 3.13 -8.59 -7.64
N VAL A 364 2.86 -8.51 -8.94
CA VAL A 364 2.20 -7.36 -9.57
C VAL A 364 0.93 -7.85 -10.25
N TYR A 365 -0.22 -7.53 -9.66
CA TYR A 365 -1.53 -7.73 -10.28
C TYR A 365 -1.83 -6.57 -11.21
N TRP A 366 -2.03 -6.86 -12.50
CA TRP A 366 -2.16 -5.83 -13.52
C TRP A 366 -3.45 -5.92 -14.34
N ASP A 367 -4.15 -7.06 -14.31
CA ASP A 367 -5.35 -7.27 -15.11
C ASP A 367 -6.55 -7.68 -14.26
N PHE A 368 -7.73 -7.51 -14.83
CA PHE A 368 -9.02 -7.91 -14.29
C PHE A 368 -10.03 -8.11 -15.42
N GLU A 369 -11.06 -8.93 -15.19
CA GLU A 369 -12.14 -9.10 -16.15
C GLU A 369 -12.80 -7.77 -16.50
N GLY A 370 -12.86 -7.45 -17.79
CA GLY A 370 -13.46 -6.19 -18.27
C GLY A 370 -12.51 -4.98 -18.22
N ASN A 371 -11.21 -5.17 -17.96
CA ASN A 371 -10.22 -4.10 -18.02
C ASN A 371 -10.22 -3.40 -19.38
N LYS A 372 -10.61 -2.12 -19.39
CA LYS A 372 -10.74 -1.30 -20.60
C LYS A 372 -9.40 -0.68 -21.08
N VAL A 373 -8.33 -0.83 -20.30
CA VAL A 373 -6.98 -0.25 -20.52
C VAL A 373 -5.91 -1.32 -20.30
N SER A 374 -6.15 -2.53 -20.80
CA SER A 374 -5.32 -3.70 -20.55
C SER A 374 -3.92 -3.59 -21.19
N ALA A 375 -3.81 -2.99 -22.37
CA ALA A 375 -2.53 -2.78 -23.04
C ALA A 375 -1.62 -1.83 -22.23
N GLU A 376 -2.17 -0.72 -21.75
CA GLU A 376 -1.48 0.26 -20.91
C GLU A 376 -1.17 -0.32 -19.53
N SER A 377 -2.11 -1.06 -18.93
CA SER A 377 -1.90 -1.74 -17.64
C SER A 377 -0.78 -2.79 -17.74
N LYS A 378 -0.70 -3.52 -18.87
CA LYS A 378 0.37 -4.49 -19.13
C LYS A 378 1.73 -3.80 -19.29
N ALA A 379 1.79 -2.72 -20.07
CA ALA A 379 3.02 -1.96 -20.25
C ALA A 379 3.54 -1.39 -18.91
N LEU A 380 2.62 -0.89 -18.07
CA LEU A 380 2.95 -0.43 -16.72
C LEU A 380 3.44 -1.58 -15.83
N ALA A 381 2.83 -2.76 -15.92
CA ALA A 381 3.28 -3.95 -15.19
C ALA A 381 4.69 -4.40 -15.62
N ASP A 382 4.99 -4.34 -16.93
CA ASP A 382 6.31 -4.70 -17.45
C ASP A 382 7.38 -3.73 -16.98
N LEU A 383 7.08 -2.43 -16.93
CA LEU A 383 7.96 -1.44 -16.32
C LEU A 383 8.24 -1.75 -14.84
N VAL A 384 7.19 -1.98 -14.05
CA VAL A 384 7.31 -2.20 -12.61
C VAL A 384 8.00 -3.52 -12.28
N THR A 385 7.69 -4.59 -13.01
CA THR A 385 8.32 -5.91 -12.80
C THR A 385 9.77 -5.93 -13.29
N GLY A 386 10.10 -5.20 -14.35
CA GLY A 386 11.49 -4.99 -14.79
C GLY A 386 12.37 -4.29 -13.74
N ILE A 387 11.78 -3.47 -12.86
CA ILE A 387 12.48 -2.80 -11.75
C ILE A 387 12.52 -3.69 -10.50
N SER A 388 11.37 -4.24 -10.11
CA SER A 388 11.22 -4.94 -8.82
C SER A 388 11.69 -6.39 -8.84
N GLY A 389 11.72 -7.02 -10.01
CA GLY A 389 11.91 -8.47 -10.16
C GLY A 389 10.69 -9.30 -9.77
N TYR A 390 9.54 -8.66 -9.49
CA TYR A 390 8.32 -9.34 -9.09
C TYR A 390 7.66 -10.05 -10.28
N ARG A 391 6.91 -11.13 -9.98
CA ARG A 391 6.13 -11.81 -11.03
C ARG A 391 4.82 -11.08 -11.28
N THR A 392 4.37 -11.05 -12.54
CA THR A 392 3.03 -10.57 -12.85
C THR A 392 1.98 -11.64 -12.56
N ASN A 393 0.76 -11.20 -12.23
CA ASN A 393 -0.41 -12.04 -12.14
C ASN A 393 -1.67 -11.27 -12.55
N THR A 394 -2.79 -11.96 -12.77
CA THR A 394 -4.10 -11.36 -13.01
C THR A 394 -4.99 -11.54 -11.78
N SER A 395 -5.95 -10.63 -11.60
CA SER A 395 -6.92 -10.70 -10.50
C SER A 395 -8.22 -11.34 -11.00
N SER A 396 -8.74 -12.30 -10.25
CA SER A 396 -10.14 -12.76 -10.29
C SER A 396 -10.99 -12.16 -9.15
N GLY A 397 -10.41 -11.24 -8.38
CA GLY A 397 -11.00 -10.60 -7.21
C GLY A 397 -12.02 -9.57 -7.62
N LYS A 398 -12.94 -9.26 -6.72
CA LYS A 398 -14.04 -8.33 -7.00
C LYS A 398 -14.11 -7.30 -5.90
N GLY A 399 -14.58 -6.11 -6.24
CA GLY A 399 -14.69 -4.98 -5.34
C GLY A 399 -13.36 -4.30 -4.99
N GLY A 400 -12.26 -4.64 -5.68
CA GLY A 400 -10.96 -4.03 -5.48
C GLY A 400 -10.81 -2.66 -6.14
N PHE A 401 -9.93 -1.81 -5.61
CA PHE A 401 -9.68 -0.48 -6.17
C PHE A 401 -9.13 -0.54 -7.60
N LYS A 402 -8.10 -1.36 -7.84
CA LYS A 402 -7.49 -1.56 -9.17
C LYS A 402 -8.56 -1.97 -10.19
N ASP A 403 -9.38 -2.94 -9.82
CA ASP A 403 -10.43 -3.48 -10.66
C ASP A 403 -11.44 -2.38 -11.03
N TYR A 404 -11.87 -1.60 -10.03
CA TYR A 404 -12.79 -0.48 -10.22
C TYR A 404 -12.28 0.56 -11.22
N VAL A 405 -11.03 1.00 -11.05
CA VAL A 405 -10.47 2.05 -11.91
C VAL A 405 -10.19 1.55 -13.34
N GLN A 406 -9.99 0.25 -13.53
CA GLN A 406 -9.78 -0.35 -14.86
C GLN A 406 -11.08 -0.51 -15.65
N ILE A 407 -12.24 -0.64 -14.98
CA ILE A 407 -13.53 -0.91 -15.66
C ILE A 407 -14.49 0.28 -15.70
N LYS A 408 -14.22 1.37 -14.95
CA LYS A 408 -15.09 2.57 -14.95
C LYS A 408 -15.14 3.27 -16.31
N ASP A 409 -15.98 4.30 -16.46
CA ASP A 409 -16.19 4.99 -17.76
C ASP A 409 -14.95 5.74 -18.26
N ASN A 410 -14.19 6.33 -17.35
CA ASN A 410 -12.89 6.95 -17.64
C ASN A 410 -11.78 6.05 -17.06
N PRO A 411 -11.48 4.90 -17.69
CA PRO A 411 -10.61 3.89 -17.11
C PRO A 411 -9.18 4.41 -16.98
N VAL A 412 -8.46 3.91 -15.97
CA VAL A 412 -7.09 4.32 -15.67
C VAL A 412 -6.20 3.08 -15.56
N PRO A 413 -5.03 3.04 -16.24
CA PRO A 413 -4.07 1.97 -16.07
C PRO A 413 -3.71 1.82 -14.58
N SER A 414 -3.80 0.60 -14.05
CA SER A 414 -3.68 0.38 -12.61
C SER A 414 -2.95 -0.90 -12.26
N LEU A 415 -2.15 -0.86 -11.21
CA LEU A 415 -1.49 -2.02 -10.63
C LEU A 415 -1.82 -2.18 -9.15
N THR A 416 -1.83 -3.43 -8.69
CA THR A 416 -1.63 -3.78 -7.27
C THR A 416 -0.25 -4.41 -7.13
N ILE A 417 0.59 -3.87 -6.27
CA ILE A 417 1.93 -4.37 -5.97
C ILE A 417 1.90 -5.02 -4.58
N GLU A 418 2.03 -6.33 -4.53
CA GLU A 418 2.15 -7.12 -3.29
C GLU A 418 3.63 -7.26 -2.91
N VAL A 419 4.09 -6.48 -1.92
CA VAL A 419 5.49 -6.51 -1.48
C VAL A 419 5.75 -7.55 -0.41
N GLY A 420 6.99 -8.07 -0.38
CA GLY A 420 7.48 -8.98 0.66
C GLY A 420 7.03 -10.42 0.46
N GLY A 421 7.81 -11.36 1.01
CA GLY A 421 7.65 -12.81 0.79
C GLY A 421 7.17 -13.59 2.00
N VAL A 422 6.77 -12.92 3.09
CA VAL A 422 6.36 -13.57 4.34
C VAL A 422 4.99 -13.09 4.78
N ALA A 423 4.31 -13.91 5.59
CA ALA A 423 2.96 -13.63 6.05
C ALA A 423 2.86 -12.30 6.82
N CYS A 424 1.74 -11.59 6.63
CA CYS A 424 1.48 -10.35 7.33
C CYS A 424 0.97 -10.58 8.77
N PRO A 425 1.24 -9.65 9.70
CA PRO A 425 2.09 -8.46 9.52
C PRO A 425 3.56 -8.84 9.38
N MET A 426 4.23 -8.28 8.37
CA MET A 426 5.63 -8.60 8.08
C MET A 426 6.57 -7.96 9.12
N PRO A 427 7.61 -8.68 9.59
CA PRO A 427 8.59 -8.11 10.50
C PRO A 427 9.47 -7.08 9.78
N VAL A 428 9.95 -6.06 10.51
CA VAL A 428 10.79 -4.98 9.96
C VAL A 428 12.06 -5.47 9.26
N SER A 429 12.55 -6.68 9.58
CA SER A 429 13.69 -7.31 8.90
C SER A 429 13.47 -7.47 7.39
N GLU A 430 12.22 -7.58 6.93
CA GLU A 430 11.89 -7.66 5.50
C GLU A 430 12.07 -6.33 4.77
N PHE A 431 12.10 -5.20 5.49
CA PHE A 431 12.08 -3.87 4.89
C PHE A 431 13.26 -3.63 3.95
N GLY A 432 14.44 -4.20 4.23
CA GLY A 432 15.60 -4.07 3.33
C GLY A 432 15.34 -4.65 1.94
N ASN A 433 14.75 -5.85 1.87
CA ASN A 433 14.40 -6.51 0.61
C ASN A 433 13.28 -5.75 -0.11
N VAL A 434 12.23 -5.39 0.63
CA VAL A 434 11.12 -4.59 0.10
C VAL A 434 11.62 -3.26 -0.46
N TRP A 435 12.48 -2.55 0.27
CA TRP A 435 13.06 -1.28 -0.19
C TRP A 435 13.87 -1.45 -1.46
N ASN A 436 14.77 -2.42 -1.51
CA ASN A 436 15.66 -2.62 -2.66
C ASN A 436 14.89 -2.88 -3.97
N SER A 437 13.80 -3.65 -3.92
CA SER A 437 12.94 -3.90 -5.08
C SER A 437 12.06 -2.71 -5.48
N ASN A 438 11.77 -1.77 -4.58
CA ASN A 438 10.73 -0.76 -4.81
C ASN A 438 11.23 0.68 -4.83
N GLN A 439 12.43 0.99 -4.32
CA GLN A 439 12.91 2.36 -4.11
C GLN A 439 12.82 3.27 -5.35
N SER A 440 12.99 2.71 -6.55
CA SER A 440 12.97 3.48 -7.80
C SER A 440 11.61 3.61 -8.47
N ILE A 441 10.59 2.87 -8.00
CA ILE A 441 9.30 2.77 -8.70
C ILE A 441 8.60 4.12 -8.81
N MET A 442 8.56 4.95 -7.76
CA MET A 442 7.89 6.26 -7.81
C MET A 442 8.49 7.17 -8.90
N ALA A 443 9.82 7.25 -8.99
CA ALA A 443 10.49 8.04 -10.03
C ALA A 443 10.25 7.43 -11.43
N ALA A 444 10.27 6.10 -11.53
CA ALA A 444 10.04 5.39 -12.79
C ALA A 444 8.65 5.64 -13.36
N VAL A 445 7.61 5.56 -12.53
CA VAL A 445 6.23 5.77 -12.99
C VAL A 445 5.93 7.25 -13.24
N ALA A 446 6.59 8.16 -12.53
CA ALA A 446 6.55 9.59 -12.86
C ALA A 446 7.18 9.84 -14.24
N ALA A 447 8.36 9.26 -14.53
CA ALA A 447 8.98 9.38 -15.84
C ALA A 447 8.11 8.77 -16.95
N TYR A 448 7.54 7.58 -16.71
CA TYR A 448 6.61 6.94 -17.63
C TYR A 448 5.40 7.82 -17.93
N ALA A 449 4.77 8.41 -16.90
CA ALA A 449 3.63 9.31 -17.06
C ALA A 449 3.99 10.64 -17.74
N ALA A 450 5.24 11.09 -17.67
CA ALA A 450 5.70 12.27 -18.40
C ALA A 450 5.79 12.00 -19.91
N ASP A 451 6.08 10.74 -20.30
CA ASP A 451 6.29 10.33 -21.69
C ASP A 451 5.01 9.86 -22.40
N HIS A 452 3.93 9.56 -21.66
CA HIS A 452 2.65 9.03 -22.17
C HIS A 452 1.49 9.90 -21.71
#